data_AF-A0A914V3S1-F1
#
_entry.id   AF-A0A914V3S1-F1
#
_cell.length_a   1.000
_cell.length_b   1.000
_cell.length_c   1.000
_cell.angle_alpha   90.00
_cell.angle_beta   90.00
_cell.angle_gamma   90.00
#
_symmetry.space_group_name_H-M   'P 1'
#
loop_
_entity.id
_entity.type
_entity.pdbx_description
1 polymer ?
#
loop_
_entity_poly.entity_id
_entity_poly.type
_entity_poly.pdbx_seq_one_letter_code
_entity_poly.pdbx_strand_id
1 'polypeptide(L)'
;MSGPPPPLDDEQRNIIDKLAVFVVKNGTEFEEMTRQKQANNPRFAFLFGGEYSQYYQYRLACENAAAASGVPMHSETDLVQSYEAQIAALQQQLSDSERNLKAQYETLILQQQTQVDAAIEKLENEKMSNLTTSVGLNVDTFSTYIEQLIQNCTKENISNCKHWIMENCQTDRLREVILMYMMHR
;
A
#
# COMPACT_ATOMS: atom_id res chain seq x y z
N MET A 1 -24.21 -43.13 -14.76
CA MET A 1 -24.24 -44.37 -13.97
C MET A 1 -24.82 -44.03 -12.60
N SER A 2 -26.08 -44.35 -12.37
CA SER A 2 -26.74 -44.17 -11.07
C SER A 2 -26.19 -45.20 -10.07
N GLY A 3 -25.65 -44.75 -8.93
CA GLY A 3 -25.15 -45.63 -7.88
C GLY A 3 -26.26 -46.48 -7.24
N PRO A 4 -25.89 -47.56 -6.50
CA PRO A 4 -26.85 -48.36 -5.75
C PRO A 4 -27.62 -47.49 -4.73
N PRO A 5 -28.88 -47.81 -4.43
CA PRO A 5 -29.70 -47.02 -3.51
C PRO A 5 -29.05 -46.98 -2.11
N PRO A 6 -28.94 -45.81 -1.48
CA PRO A 6 -28.43 -45.71 -0.11
C PRO A 6 -29.38 -46.39 0.87
N PRO A 7 -28.89 -46.84 2.03
CA PRO A 7 -29.75 -47.28 3.12
C PRO A 7 -30.76 -46.21 3.51
N LEU A 8 -32.03 -46.61 3.66
CA LEU A 8 -33.11 -45.76 4.16
C LEU A 8 -32.86 -45.31 5.60
N ASP A 9 -32.18 -46.15 6.38
CA ASP A 9 -31.77 -45.86 7.74
C ASP A 9 -30.50 -44.99 7.77
N ASP A 10 -30.62 -43.77 8.30
CA ASP A 10 -29.50 -42.82 8.38
C ASP A 10 -28.37 -43.32 9.27
N GLU A 11 -28.67 -44.12 10.30
CA GLU A 11 -27.65 -44.73 11.16
C GLU A 11 -26.83 -45.78 10.38
N GLN A 12 -27.51 -46.69 9.66
CA GLN A 12 -26.86 -47.66 8.77
C GLN A 12 -26.00 -46.98 7.69
N ARG A 13 -26.51 -45.89 7.09
CA ARG A 13 -25.77 -45.11 6.09
C ARG A 13 -24.49 -44.50 6.70
N ASN A 14 -24.61 -43.88 7.87
CA ASN A 14 -23.48 -43.29 8.58
C ASN A 14 -22.40 -44.32 8.95
N ILE A 15 -22.79 -45.53 9.36
CA ILE A 15 -21.85 -46.61 9.66
C ILE A 15 -21.06 -47.00 8.41
N ILE A 16 -21.76 -47.20 7.28
CA ILE A 16 -21.15 -47.59 6.01
C ILE A 16 -20.22 -46.49 5.49
N ASP A 17 -20.65 -45.23 5.52
CA ASP A 17 -19.88 -44.09 5.04
C ASP A 17 -18.62 -43.88 5.89
N LYS A 18 -18.74 -43.93 7.23
CA LYS A 18 -17.59 -43.81 8.14
C LYS A 18 -16.60 -44.95 7.94
N LEU A 19 -17.08 -46.18 7.77
CA LEU A 19 -16.21 -47.32 7.56
C LEU A 19 -15.49 -47.25 6.21
N ALA A 20 -16.16 -46.82 5.14
CA ALA A 20 -15.53 -46.65 3.83
C ALA A 20 -14.38 -45.64 3.88
N VAL A 21 -14.60 -44.45 4.47
CA VAL A 21 -13.55 -43.44 4.67
C VAL A 21 -12.41 -43.98 5.53
N PHE A 22 -12.74 -44.70 6.60
CA PHE A 22 -11.74 -45.24 7.52
C PHE A 22 -10.85 -46.29 6.85
N VAL A 23 -11.43 -47.19 6.05
CA VAL A 23 -10.70 -48.24 5.33
C VAL A 23 -9.81 -47.67 4.23
N VAL A 24 -10.27 -46.65 3.49
CA VAL A 24 -9.42 -45.95 2.50
C VAL A 24 -8.23 -45.28 3.18
N LYS A 25 -8.42 -44.69 4.37
CA LYS A 25 -7.36 -43.98 5.10
C LYS A 25 -6.36 -44.90 5.81
N ASN A 26 -6.82 -46.01 6.37
CA ASN A 26 -6.01 -46.90 7.24
C ASN A 26 -5.63 -48.23 6.57
N GLY A 27 -6.14 -48.50 5.38
CA GLY A 27 -5.90 -49.73 4.63
C GLY A 27 -6.94 -50.83 4.88
N THR A 28 -6.91 -51.84 4.00
CA THR A 28 -7.85 -52.97 3.97
C THR A 28 -7.72 -53.90 5.18
N GLU A 29 -6.59 -53.87 5.90
CA GLU A 29 -6.40 -54.61 7.16
C GLU A 29 -7.44 -54.21 8.22
N PHE A 30 -7.85 -52.94 8.24
CA PHE A 30 -8.86 -52.49 9.19
C PHE A 30 -10.26 -52.99 8.84
N GLU A 31 -10.53 -53.17 7.55
CA GLU A 31 -11.77 -53.79 7.09
C GLU A 31 -11.85 -55.23 7.61
N GLU A 32 -10.77 -56.00 7.47
CA GLU A 32 -10.70 -57.38 7.96
C GLU A 32 -10.84 -57.48 9.48
N MET A 33 -10.19 -56.58 10.23
CA MET A 33 -10.34 -56.53 11.69
C MET A 33 -11.79 -56.21 12.10
N THR A 34 -12.42 -55.25 11.42
CA THR A 34 -13.83 -54.88 11.69
C THR A 34 -14.75 -56.03 11.34
N ARG A 35 -14.51 -56.70 10.21
CA ARG A 35 -15.22 -57.91 9.80
C ARG A 35 -15.13 -58.98 10.88
N GLN A 36 -13.93 -59.32 11.37
CA GLN A 36 -13.76 -60.33 12.43
C GLN A 36 -14.45 -59.94 13.75
N LYS A 37 -14.30 -58.69 14.21
CA LYS A 37 -14.87 -58.23 15.49
C LYS A 37 -16.40 -58.09 15.45
N GLN A 38 -16.95 -57.76 14.29
CA GLN A 38 -18.39 -57.50 14.10
C GLN A 38 -19.11 -58.62 13.36
N ALA A 39 -18.54 -59.83 13.31
CA ALA A 39 -19.11 -60.97 12.59
C ALA A 39 -20.52 -61.36 13.06
N ASN A 40 -20.84 -61.14 14.33
CA ASN A 40 -22.15 -61.43 14.91
C ASN A 40 -23.08 -60.20 14.94
N ASN A 41 -22.67 -59.05 14.37
CA ASN A 41 -23.45 -57.83 14.40
C ASN A 41 -24.22 -57.64 13.08
N PRO A 42 -25.57 -57.67 13.10
CA PRO A 42 -26.36 -57.50 11.88
C PRO A 42 -26.16 -56.13 11.22
N ARG A 43 -25.73 -55.11 11.97
CA ARG A 43 -25.39 -53.78 11.42
C ARG A 43 -24.17 -53.80 10.50
N PHE A 44 -23.29 -54.79 10.63
CA PHE A 44 -22.12 -54.98 9.77
C PHE A 44 -22.31 -56.12 8.77
N ALA A 45 -23.53 -56.65 8.61
CA ALA A 45 -23.82 -57.71 7.65
C ALA A 45 -23.42 -57.34 6.20
N PHE A 46 -23.41 -56.04 5.86
CA PHE A 46 -22.95 -55.54 4.57
C PHE A 46 -21.48 -55.90 4.25
N LEU A 47 -20.63 -56.10 5.26
CA LEU A 47 -19.24 -56.55 5.09
C LEU A 47 -19.11 -58.02 4.68
N PHE A 48 -20.20 -58.79 4.85
CA PHE A 48 -20.26 -60.23 4.57
C PHE A 48 -21.14 -60.55 3.36
N GLY A 49 -21.44 -59.55 2.52
CA GLY A 49 -22.33 -59.72 1.37
C GLY A 49 -23.81 -59.59 1.69
N GLY A 50 -24.17 -59.02 2.84
CA GLY A 50 -25.55 -58.67 3.18
C GLY A 50 -26.08 -57.46 2.40
N GLU A 51 -27.24 -56.96 2.83
CA GLU A 51 -27.84 -55.73 2.28
C GLU A 51 -26.85 -54.57 2.35
N TYR A 52 -26.86 -53.70 1.33
CA TYR A 52 -25.96 -52.54 1.20
C TYR A 52 -24.46 -52.83 0.99
N SER A 53 -24.07 -54.08 0.77
CA SER A 53 -22.70 -54.44 0.36
C SER A 53 -22.25 -53.71 -0.92
N GLN A 54 -23.15 -53.60 -1.90
CA GLN A 54 -22.91 -52.85 -3.14
C GLN A 54 -22.75 -51.35 -2.90
N TYR A 55 -23.51 -50.79 -1.95
CA TYR A 55 -23.40 -49.38 -1.55
C TYR A 55 -22.07 -49.10 -0.85
N TYR A 56 -21.63 -50.00 0.04
CA TYR A 56 -20.31 -49.91 0.67
C TYR A 56 -19.16 -49.96 -0.35
N GLN A 57 -19.20 -50.89 -1.30
CA GLN A 57 -18.20 -50.99 -2.37
C GLN A 57 -18.18 -49.73 -3.26
N TYR A 58 -19.36 -49.21 -3.60
CA TYR A 58 -19.48 -47.96 -4.35
C TYR A 58 -18.86 -46.78 -3.59
N ARG A 59 -19.16 -46.66 -2.28
CA ARG A 59 -18.56 -45.62 -1.42
C ARG A 59 -17.05 -45.78 -1.33
N LEU A 60 -16.54 -47.00 -1.13
CA LEU A 60 -15.11 -47.28 -1.10
C LEU A 60 -14.42 -46.92 -2.43
N ALA A 61 -15.05 -47.21 -3.56
CA ALA A 61 -14.55 -46.84 -4.88
C ALA A 61 -14.57 -45.32 -5.10
N CYS A 62 -15.62 -44.61 -4.65
CA CYS A 62 -15.69 -43.16 -4.70
C CYS A 62 -14.61 -42.49 -3.83
N GLU A 63 -14.41 -42.95 -2.60
CA GLU A 63 -13.40 -42.41 -1.69
C GLU A 63 -11.97 -42.72 -2.20
N ASN A 64 -11.73 -43.93 -2.73
CA ASN A 64 -10.45 -44.26 -3.38
C ASN A 64 -10.20 -43.43 -4.65
N ALA A 65 -11.24 -43.18 -5.45
CA ALA A 65 -11.13 -42.31 -6.62
C ALA A 65 -10.88 -40.85 -6.22
N ALA A 66 -11.49 -40.37 -5.14
CA ALA A 66 -11.23 -39.05 -4.57
C ALA A 66 -9.79 -38.92 -4.04
N ALA A 67 -9.29 -39.96 -3.35
CA ALA A 67 -7.91 -40.02 -2.88
C ALA A 67 -6.89 -40.10 -4.04
N ALA A 68 -7.21 -40.86 -5.09
CA ALA A 68 -6.37 -41.01 -6.29
C ALA A 68 -6.39 -39.78 -7.21
N SER A 69 -7.44 -38.96 -7.15
CA SER A 69 -7.56 -37.72 -7.94
C SER A 69 -6.69 -36.58 -7.41
N GLY A 70 -5.93 -36.79 -6.33
CA GLY A 70 -4.89 -35.86 -5.91
C GLY A 70 -5.41 -34.45 -5.74
N VAL A 71 -6.60 -34.26 -5.16
CA VAL A 71 -6.86 -33.00 -4.47
C VAL A 71 -5.99 -33.09 -3.22
N PRO A 72 -4.84 -32.39 -3.15
CA PRO A 72 -4.14 -32.35 -1.88
C PRO A 72 -5.13 -31.77 -0.89
N MET A 73 -5.46 -32.55 0.13
CA MET A 73 -6.05 -32.03 1.34
C MET A 73 -4.94 -31.18 1.97
N HIS A 74 -4.72 -29.98 1.43
CA HIS A 74 -3.90 -28.96 2.08
C HIS A 74 -4.53 -28.76 3.44
N SER A 75 -3.71 -28.89 4.47
CA SER A 75 -4.13 -28.62 5.84
C SER A 75 -4.77 -27.24 5.83
N GLU A 76 -5.87 -27.04 6.57
CA GLU A 76 -6.45 -25.71 6.74
C GLU A 76 -5.37 -24.68 7.15
N THR A 77 -4.36 -25.15 7.87
CA THR A 77 -3.10 -24.48 8.19
C THR A 77 -2.28 -23.98 6.99
N ASP A 78 -2.11 -24.79 5.93
CA ASP A 78 -1.30 -24.44 4.75
C ASP A 78 -1.98 -23.34 3.91
N LEU A 79 -3.32 -23.39 3.82
CA LEU A 79 -4.11 -22.35 3.16
C LEU A 79 -4.05 -21.04 3.94
N VAL A 80 -4.18 -21.08 5.27
CA VAL A 80 -4.05 -19.90 6.14
C VAL A 80 -2.66 -19.27 5.98
N GLN A 81 -1.59 -20.07 5.96
CA GLN A 81 -0.22 -19.56 5.78
C GLN A 81 -0.01 -18.91 4.41
N SER A 82 -0.61 -19.48 3.35
CA SER A 82 -0.57 -18.89 2.01
C SER A 82 -1.32 -17.55 1.96
N TYR A 83 -2.50 -17.46 2.58
CA TYR A 83 -3.24 -16.21 2.67
C TYR A 83 -2.52 -15.16 3.51
N GLU A 84 -1.89 -15.55 4.62
CA GLU A 84 -1.08 -14.65 5.45
C GLU A 84 0.10 -14.07 4.66
N ALA A 85 0.81 -14.91 3.90
CA ALA A 85 1.90 -14.45 3.02
C ALA A 85 1.40 -13.48 1.94
N GLN A 86 0.22 -13.74 1.37
CA GLN A 86 -0.40 -12.85 0.38
C GLN A 86 -0.85 -11.53 0.99
N ILE A 87 -1.43 -11.54 2.20
CA ILE A 87 -1.81 -10.34 2.94
C ILE A 87 -0.57 -9.50 3.25
N ALA A 88 0.52 -10.12 3.73
CA ALA A 88 1.77 -9.43 4.01
C ALA A 88 2.34 -8.77 2.75
N ALA A 89 2.32 -9.47 1.61
CA ALA A 89 2.77 -8.91 0.33
C ALA A 89 1.92 -7.69 -0.11
N LEU A 90 0.59 -7.78 0.02
CA LEU A 90 -0.30 -6.67 -0.33
C LEU A 90 -0.14 -5.48 0.63
N GLN A 91 0.04 -5.73 1.93
CA GLN A 91 0.31 -4.68 2.92
C GLN A 91 1.63 -3.96 2.62
N GLN A 92 2.67 -4.70 2.20
CA GLN A 92 3.93 -4.10 1.78
C GLN A 92 3.74 -3.21 0.54
N GLN A 93 3.01 -3.69 -0.47
CA GLN A 93 2.72 -2.90 -1.67
C GLN A 93 1.93 -1.63 -1.34
N LEU A 94 0.94 -1.69 -0.44
CA LEU A 94 0.22 -0.52 0.04
C LEU A 94 1.17 0.48 0.70
N SER A 95 2.00 0.03 1.65
CA SER A 95 2.97 0.89 2.32
C SER A 95 3.96 1.56 1.37
N ASP A 96 4.45 0.83 0.38
CA ASP A 96 5.37 1.37 -0.63
C ASP A 96 4.65 2.40 -1.53
N SER A 97 3.40 2.11 -1.91
CA SER A 97 2.58 3.04 -2.71
C SER A 97 2.23 4.32 -1.95
N GLU A 98 1.94 4.23 -0.66
CA GLU A 98 1.66 5.37 0.21
C GLU A 98 2.90 6.25 0.40
N ARG A 99 4.08 5.62 0.59
CA ARG A 99 5.36 6.34 0.64
C ARG A 99 5.64 7.08 -0.66
N ASN A 100 5.42 6.43 -1.79
CA ASN A 100 5.62 7.04 -3.10
C ASN A 100 4.64 8.21 -3.34
N LEU A 101 3.35 8.02 -3.03
CA LEU A 101 2.34 9.06 -3.18
C LEU A 101 2.63 10.27 -2.28
N LYS A 102 3.03 10.01 -1.03
CA LYS A 102 3.40 11.07 -0.08
C LYS A 102 4.61 11.87 -0.59
N ALA A 103 5.65 11.20 -1.07
CA ALA A 103 6.83 11.88 -1.62
C ALA A 103 6.48 12.74 -2.84
N GLN A 104 5.59 12.26 -3.73
CA GLN A 104 5.11 13.05 -4.86
C GLN A 104 4.32 14.28 -4.40
N TYR A 105 3.43 14.12 -3.41
CA TYR A 105 2.64 15.22 -2.86
C TYR A 105 3.51 16.27 -2.18
N GLU A 106 4.49 15.87 -1.37
CA GLU A 106 5.46 16.77 -0.74
C GLU A 106 6.26 17.56 -1.79
N THR A 107 6.72 16.88 -2.85
CA THR A 107 7.42 17.52 -3.96
C THR A 107 6.54 18.54 -4.67
N LEU A 108 5.27 18.20 -4.93
CA LEU A 108 4.33 19.09 -5.60
C LEU A 108 4.04 20.35 -4.77
N ILE A 109 3.81 20.20 -3.46
CA ILE A 109 3.62 21.35 -2.56
C ILE A 109 4.84 22.25 -2.58
N LEU A 110 6.04 21.67 -2.42
CA LEU A 110 7.26 22.44 -2.40
C LEU A 110 7.43 23.22 -3.72
N GLN A 111 7.21 22.54 -4.86
CA GLN A 111 7.29 23.16 -6.17
C GLN A 111 6.27 24.29 -6.35
N GLN A 112 5.04 24.11 -5.86
CA GLN A 112 4.01 25.16 -5.91
C GLN A 112 4.43 26.36 -5.05
N GLN A 113 4.91 26.13 -3.84
CA GLN A 113 5.38 27.19 -2.95
C GLN A 113 6.52 27.98 -3.60
N THR A 114 7.53 27.29 -4.14
CA THR A 114 8.64 27.93 -4.85
C THR A 114 8.16 28.75 -6.06
N GLN A 115 7.18 28.27 -6.82
CA GLN A 115 6.63 29.03 -7.94
C GLN A 115 5.87 30.29 -7.49
N VAL A 116 5.10 30.21 -6.40
CA VAL A 116 4.41 31.36 -5.83
C VAL A 116 5.42 32.39 -5.33
N ASP A 117 6.42 31.96 -4.55
CA ASP A 117 7.45 32.85 -4.01
C ASP A 117 8.23 33.54 -5.13
N ALA A 118 8.66 32.78 -6.15
CA ALA A 118 9.34 33.34 -7.33
C ALA A 118 8.46 34.32 -8.14
N ALA A 119 7.16 34.06 -8.22
CA ALA A 119 6.22 34.95 -8.91
C ALA A 119 6.02 36.26 -8.13
N ILE A 120 5.92 36.19 -6.80
CA ILE A 120 5.85 37.36 -5.92
C ILE A 120 7.13 38.19 -6.06
N GLU A 121 8.29 37.57 -5.90
CA GLU A 121 9.59 38.23 -6.01
C GLU A 121 9.75 38.92 -7.38
N LYS A 122 9.36 38.22 -8.46
CA LYS A 122 9.38 38.80 -9.81
C LYS A 122 8.47 40.03 -9.92
N LEU A 123 7.23 39.94 -9.44
CA LEU A 123 6.27 41.06 -9.50
C LEU A 123 6.73 42.25 -8.66
N GLU A 124 7.31 42.01 -7.48
CA GLU A 124 7.87 43.06 -6.64
C GLU A 124 9.07 43.73 -7.30
N ASN A 125 9.98 42.96 -7.90
CA ASN A 125 11.10 43.48 -8.67
C ASN A 125 10.64 44.31 -9.90
N GLU A 126 9.65 43.82 -10.65
CA GLU A 126 9.07 44.56 -11.78
C GLU A 126 8.40 45.86 -11.32
N LYS A 127 7.61 45.81 -10.24
CA LYS A 127 6.99 47.00 -9.64
C LYS A 127 8.04 48.01 -9.21
N MET A 128 9.11 47.55 -8.59
CA MET A 128 10.17 48.41 -8.10
C MET A 128 10.95 49.05 -9.26
N SER A 129 11.29 48.27 -10.29
CA SER A 129 11.92 48.74 -11.51
C SER A 129 11.07 49.78 -12.25
N ASN A 130 9.75 49.55 -12.35
CA ASN A 130 8.83 50.52 -12.92
C ASN A 130 8.77 51.82 -12.10
N LEU A 131 8.79 51.72 -10.77
CA LEU A 131 8.74 52.87 -9.88
C LEU A 131 10.01 53.73 -9.99
N THR A 132 11.20 53.13 -9.95
CA THR A 132 12.49 53.84 -10.11
C THR A 132 12.59 54.48 -11.50
N THR A 133 12.14 53.79 -12.54
CA THR A 133 12.07 54.33 -13.91
C THR A 133 11.12 55.52 -14.01
N SER A 134 9.97 55.47 -13.33
CA SER A 134 8.97 56.55 -13.36
C SER A 134 9.45 57.88 -12.77
N VAL A 135 10.47 57.82 -11.89
CA VAL A 135 11.10 59.00 -11.27
C VAL A 135 12.48 59.29 -11.85
N GLY A 136 12.94 58.51 -12.84
CA GLY A 136 14.24 58.68 -13.48
C GLY A 136 15.43 58.37 -12.55
N LEU A 137 15.23 57.54 -11.53
CA LEU A 137 16.27 57.18 -10.56
C LEU A 137 16.98 55.90 -11.01
N ASN A 138 18.25 56.00 -11.40
CA ASN A 138 19.09 54.82 -11.59
C ASN A 138 19.54 54.31 -10.21
N VAL A 139 19.32 53.03 -9.91
CA VAL A 139 19.65 52.44 -8.60
C VAL A 139 20.78 51.41 -8.68
N ASP A 140 21.46 51.26 -9.81
CA ASP A 140 22.44 50.19 -10.02
C ASP A 140 23.64 50.35 -9.08
N THR A 141 24.22 51.55 -9.04
CA THR A 141 25.33 51.87 -8.12
C THR A 141 24.92 51.74 -6.66
N PHE A 142 23.71 52.19 -6.33
CA PHE A 142 23.17 52.07 -4.98
C PHE A 142 22.96 50.61 -4.57
N SER A 143 22.52 49.76 -5.48
CA SER A 143 22.31 48.33 -5.25
C SER A 143 23.62 47.65 -4.84
N THR A 144 24.72 47.96 -5.52
CA THR A 144 26.05 47.48 -5.14
C THR A 144 26.44 47.91 -3.72
N TYR A 145 26.15 49.16 -3.34
CA TYR A 145 26.43 49.63 -1.98
C TYR A 145 25.56 48.93 -0.94
N ILE A 146 24.29 48.68 -1.24
CA ILE A 146 23.38 47.93 -0.38
C ILE A 146 23.84 46.47 -0.22
N GLU A 147 24.24 45.80 -1.31
CA GLU A 147 24.79 44.44 -1.25
C GLU A 147 26.05 44.37 -0.39
N GLN A 148 26.95 45.36 -0.53
CA GLN A 148 28.14 45.48 0.32
C GLN A 148 27.77 45.72 1.79
N LEU A 149 26.71 46.49 2.07
CA LEU A 149 26.24 46.76 3.43
C LEU A 149 25.62 45.51 4.07
N ILE A 150 24.84 44.73 3.31
CA ILE A 150 24.25 43.45 3.73
C ILE A 150 25.34 42.42 4.04
N GLN A 151 26.36 42.33 3.18
CA GLN A 151 27.46 41.38 3.36
C GLN A 151 28.40 41.80 4.50
N ASN A 152 28.81 43.08 4.53
CA ASN A 152 29.80 43.62 5.45
C ASN A 152 29.45 45.06 5.85
N CYS A 153 28.84 45.21 7.02
CA CYS A 153 28.43 46.51 7.53
C CYS A 153 29.62 47.30 8.12
N THR A 154 30.31 48.08 7.28
CA THR A 154 31.41 48.97 7.67
C THR A 154 30.98 50.43 7.71
N LYS A 155 31.70 51.26 8.47
CA LYS A 155 31.47 52.73 8.50
C LYS A 155 31.57 53.36 7.11
N GLU A 156 32.47 52.83 6.28
CA GLU A 156 32.67 53.28 4.89
C GLU A 156 31.46 52.93 4.02
N ASN A 157 30.98 51.69 4.05
CA ASN A 157 29.81 51.26 3.27
C ASN A 157 28.54 52.03 3.66
N ILE A 158 28.35 52.29 4.96
CA ILE A 158 27.26 53.15 5.45
C ILE A 158 27.40 54.57 4.90
N SER A 159 28.62 55.12 4.94
CA SER A 159 28.90 56.48 4.44
C SER A 159 28.63 56.58 2.93
N ASN A 160 29.04 55.58 2.14
CA ASN A 160 28.80 55.53 0.70
C ASN A 160 27.30 55.47 0.37
N CYS A 161 26.53 54.63 1.06
CA CYS A 161 25.07 54.57 0.91
C CYS A 161 24.42 55.93 1.23
N LYS A 162 24.78 56.52 2.38
CA LYS A 162 24.23 57.80 2.83
C LYS A 162 24.56 58.91 1.83
N HIS A 163 25.80 58.97 1.37
CA HIS A 163 26.25 59.98 0.42
C HIS A 163 25.46 59.88 -0.88
N TRP A 164 25.33 58.67 -1.43
CA TRP A 164 24.56 58.43 -2.64
C TRP A 164 23.09 58.85 -2.51
N ILE A 165 22.42 58.52 -1.40
CA ILE A 165 21.03 58.92 -1.14
C ILE A 165 20.91 60.45 -1.11
N MET A 166 21.81 61.13 -0.40
CA MET A 166 21.76 62.59 -0.26
C MET A 166 21.99 63.32 -1.59
N GLU A 167 22.83 62.76 -2.47
CA GLU A 167 23.11 63.34 -3.79
C GLU A 167 21.98 63.09 -4.80
N ASN A 168 21.42 61.88 -4.81
CA ASN A 168 20.48 61.43 -5.86
C ASN A 168 19.00 61.56 -5.46
N CYS A 169 18.68 61.67 -4.16
CA CYS A 169 17.30 61.76 -3.66
C CYS A 169 16.96 63.16 -3.11
N GLN A 170 16.95 64.14 -4.00
CA GLN A 170 16.80 65.56 -3.64
C GLN A 170 15.34 65.98 -3.41
N THR A 171 14.37 65.19 -3.86
CA THR A 171 12.94 65.45 -3.71
C THR A 171 12.28 64.42 -2.80
N ASP A 172 11.15 64.78 -2.19
CA ASP A 172 10.40 63.85 -1.34
C ASP A 172 9.93 62.62 -2.10
N ARG A 173 9.56 62.78 -3.38
CA ARG A 173 9.20 61.66 -4.25
C ARG A 173 10.36 60.69 -4.48
N LEU A 174 11.58 61.19 -4.71
CA LEU A 174 12.76 60.33 -4.85
C LEU A 174 13.10 59.61 -3.54
N ARG A 175 12.96 60.30 -2.40
CA ARG A 175 13.14 59.74 -1.05
C ARG A 175 12.14 58.62 -0.76
N GLU A 176 10.89 58.81 -1.13
CA GLU A 176 9.86 57.79 -0.98
C GLU A 176 10.20 56.54 -1.80
N VAL A 177 10.56 56.71 -3.07
CA VAL A 177 10.92 55.60 -3.96
C VAL A 177 12.15 54.85 -3.46
N ILE A 178 13.21 55.54 -3.00
CA ILE A 178 14.41 54.85 -2.50
C ILE A 178 14.14 54.12 -1.17
N LEU A 179 13.26 54.66 -0.32
CA LEU A 179 12.84 53.96 0.91
C LEU A 179 12.03 52.71 0.56
N MET A 180 11.11 52.80 -0.40
CA MET A 180 10.39 51.63 -0.91
C MET A 180 11.36 50.60 -1.49
N TYR A 181 12.37 51.04 -2.24
CA TYR A 181 13.41 50.17 -2.79
C TYR A 181 14.18 49.42 -1.70
N MET A 182 14.60 50.12 -0.65
CA MET A 182 15.33 49.53 0.47
C MET A 182 14.48 48.56 1.31
N MET A 183 13.16 48.72 1.36
CA MET A 183 12.28 47.78 2.08
C MET A 183 12.13 46.42 1.38
N HIS A 184 12.40 46.35 0.07
CA HIS A 184 12.23 45.13 -0.74
C HIS A 184 13.59 44.48 -1.11
N ARG A 185 14.69 44.92 -0.49
CA ARG A 185 16.06 44.45 -0.70
C ARG A 185 16.63 43.88 0.59
#